data_AF-A0A7X0LAX7-F1
#
_entry.id   AF-A0A7X0LAX7-F1
#
_cell.length_a   1.000
_cell.length_b   1.000
_cell.length_c   1.000
_cell.angle_alpha   90.00
_cell.angle_beta   90.00
_cell.angle_gamma   90.00
#
_symmetry.space_group_name_H-M   'P 1'
#
loop_
_entity.id
_entity.type
_entity.pdbx_description
1 polymer ?
#
loop_
_entity_poly.entity_id
_entity_poly.type
_entity_poly.pdbx_seq_one_letter_code
_entity_poly.pdbx_strand_id
1 'polypeptide(L)'
;MSPIGDAALVMGPGDKPLRMSCASGVPTAWQAADAIAARLTGGKVPSVPVRYLTQCISPGRRDGLIQYVTADDRAVSAALTGRLAALCKEIICKGAAWGVAHPTLLPARRRRLVRETAVVPEGAPAGTTA
;
A
#
# COMPACT_ATOMS: atom_id res chain seq x y z
N MET A 1 -0.99 -15.69 2.89
CA MET A 1 -0.98 -14.41 3.64
C MET A 1 -0.38 -13.33 2.75
N SER A 2 -1.03 -12.18 2.60
CA SER A 2 -0.50 -11.06 1.79
C SER A 2 -0.04 -9.94 2.73
N PRO A 3 1.27 -9.66 2.85
CA PRO A 3 1.77 -8.54 3.64
C PRO A 3 1.41 -7.20 2.98
N ILE A 4 1.23 -6.14 3.79
CA ILE A 4 0.90 -4.79 3.33
C ILE A 4 1.71 -3.73 4.08
N GLY A 5 1.82 -2.54 3.50
CA GLY A 5 2.53 -1.40 4.08
C GLY A 5 3.98 -1.75 4.42
N ASP A 6 4.43 -1.28 5.58
CA ASP A 6 5.80 -1.47 6.07
C ASP A 6 6.15 -2.94 6.37
N ALA A 7 5.15 -3.84 6.44
CA ALA A 7 5.40 -5.28 6.55
C ALA A 7 5.72 -5.95 5.20
N ALA A 8 5.58 -5.22 4.09
CA ALA A 8 5.78 -5.74 2.75
C ALA A 8 7.05 -5.16 2.10
N LEU A 9 7.90 -6.05 1.57
CA LEU A 9 8.94 -5.65 0.63
C LEU A 9 8.28 -5.42 -0.74
N VAL A 10 8.10 -4.16 -1.11
CA VAL A 10 7.48 -3.77 -2.39
C VAL A 10 8.52 -3.06 -3.24
N MET A 11 8.66 -3.51 -4.49
CA MET A 11 9.53 -2.84 -5.45
C MET A 11 8.81 -1.61 -6.02
N GLY A 12 9.43 -0.45 -5.83
CA GLY A 12 9.02 0.82 -6.41
C GLY A 12 9.67 1.07 -7.77
N PRO A 13 9.51 2.29 -8.32
CA PRO A 13 10.11 2.68 -9.59
C PRO A 13 11.64 2.51 -9.58
N GLY A 14 12.18 1.96 -10.68
CA GLY A 14 13.61 1.73 -10.85
C GLY A 14 14.16 0.54 -10.06
N ASP A 15 13.33 -0.46 -9.78
CA ASP A 15 13.68 -1.70 -9.06
C ASP A 15 14.37 -1.45 -7.71
N LYS A 16 13.90 -0.42 -7.00
CA LYS A 16 14.32 -0.11 -5.63
C LYS A 16 13.19 -0.40 -4.66
N PRO A 17 13.48 -0.96 -3.47
CA PRO A 17 12.45 -1.16 -2.46
C PRO A 17 11.86 0.19 -2.05
N LEU A 18 10.54 0.22 -1.87
CA LEU A 18 9.85 1.36 -1.28
C LEU A 18 10.38 1.61 0.14
N ARG A 19 10.52 2.88 0.53
CA ARG A 19 10.89 3.21 1.92
C ARG A 19 9.75 2.90 2.88
N MET A 20 10.10 2.71 4.15
CA MET A 20 9.12 2.64 5.22
C MET A 20 8.34 3.97 5.31
N SER A 21 7.02 3.89 5.18
CA SER A 21 6.13 5.04 5.07
C SER A 21 4.68 4.67 5.29
N CYS A 22 3.96 5.47 6.06
CA CYS A 22 2.50 5.37 6.09
C CYS A 22 1.84 5.63 4.71
N ALA A 23 2.52 6.38 3.82
CA ALA A 23 1.99 6.70 2.49
C ALA A 23 1.85 5.47 1.58
N SER A 24 2.66 4.42 1.79
CA SER A 24 2.57 3.17 1.01
C SER A 24 1.48 2.23 1.53
N GLY A 25 0.95 2.46 2.74
CA GLY A 25 -0.03 1.59 3.38
C GLY A 25 -1.34 1.44 2.58
N VAL A 26 -1.98 2.55 2.21
CA VAL A 26 -3.25 2.51 1.46
C VAL A 26 -3.07 1.88 0.06
N PRO A 27 -2.09 2.30 -0.77
CA PRO A 27 -1.87 1.68 -2.08
C PRO A 27 -1.61 0.17 -2.00
N THR A 28 -0.79 -0.28 -1.05
CA THR A 28 -0.49 -1.71 -0.88
C THR A 28 -1.68 -2.50 -0.34
N ALA A 29 -2.50 -1.90 0.54
CA ALA A 29 -3.74 -2.50 1.01
C ALA A 29 -4.75 -2.70 -0.12
N TRP A 30 -4.92 -1.72 -1.02
CA TRP A 30 -5.79 -1.86 -2.18
C TRP A 30 -5.30 -2.94 -3.15
N GLN A 31 -4.00 -3.00 -3.42
CA GLN A 31 -3.44 -4.06 -4.27
C GLN A 31 -3.63 -5.44 -3.65
N ALA A 32 -3.43 -5.59 -2.35
CA ALA A 32 -3.68 -6.85 -1.66
C ALA A 32 -5.16 -7.24 -1.73
N ALA A 33 -6.08 -6.30 -1.52
CA ALA A 33 -7.52 -6.54 -1.64
C ALA A 33 -7.93 -6.95 -3.06
N ASP A 34 -7.42 -6.25 -4.08
CA ASP A 34 -7.67 -6.57 -5.49
C ASP A 34 -7.08 -7.92 -5.89
N ALA A 35 -5.90 -8.27 -5.37
CA ALA A 35 -5.28 -9.57 -5.60
C ALA A 35 -6.12 -10.71 -4.99
N ILE A 36 -6.63 -10.52 -3.77
CA ILE A 36 -7.53 -11.47 -3.12
C ILE A 36 -8.82 -11.61 -3.94
N ALA A 37 -9.45 -10.49 -4.31
CA ALA A 37 -10.67 -10.49 -5.10
C ALA A 37 -10.46 -11.17 -6.47
N ALA A 38 -9.36 -10.87 -7.15
CA ALA A 38 -9.00 -11.48 -8.43
C ALA A 38 -8.86 -13.00 -8.30
N ARG A 39 -8.14 -13.49 -7.29
CA ARG A 39 -7.99 -14.94 -7.04
C ARG A 39 -9.33 -15.62 -6.78
N LEU A 40 -10.19 -15.00 -5.97
CA LEU A 40 -11.52 -15.52 -5.64
C LEU A 40 -12.48 -15.55 -6.84
N THR A 41 -12.30 -14.65 -7.80
CA THR A 41 -13.21 -14.50 -8.95
C THR A 41 -12.61 -14.98 -10.27
N GLY A 42 -11.42 -15.59 -10.27
CA GLY A 42 -10.70 -15.99 -11.48
C GLY A 42 -10.23 -14.81 -12.35
N GLY A 43 -10.13 -13.61 -11.78
CA GLY A 43 -9.65 -12.41 -12.47
C GLY A 43 -8.12 -12.29 -12.48
N LYS A 44 -7.61 -11.38 -13.31
CA LYS A 44 -6.18 -11.03 -13.35
C LYS A 44 -5.81 -10.16 -12.14
N VAL A 45 -4.72 -10.51 -11.45
CA VAL A 45 -4.16 -9.69 -10.36
C VAL A 45 -3.55 -8.42 -10.95
N PRO A 46 -4.01 -7.21 -10.55
CA PRO A 46 -3.39 -5.97 -11.00
C PRO A 46 -2.04 -5.75 -10.30
N SER A 47 -1.06 -5.28 -11.06
CA SER A 47 0.25 -4.86 -10.56
C SER A 47 0.47 -3.41 -10.97
N VAL A 48 0.27 -2.49 -10.04
CA VAL A 48 0.45 -1.05 -10.27
C VAL A 48 1.61 -0.57 -9.40
N PRO A 49 2.64 0.06 -9.96
CA PRO A 49 3.75 0.56 -9.15
C PRO A 49 3.26 1.64 -8.19
N VAL A 50 3.57 1.50 -6.90
CA VAL A 50 3.35 2.55 -5.91
C VAL A 50 4.39 3.65 -6.14
N ARG A 51 3.96 4.91 -6.13
CA ARG A 51 4.82 6.07 -6.39
C ARG A 51 4.75 7.05 -5.22
N TYR A 52 5.87 7.65 -4.87
CA TYR A 52 5.89 8.77 -3.93
C TYR A 52 5.76 10.11 -4.66
N LEU A 53 5.29 11.11 -3.92
CA LEU A 53 5.14 12.48 -4.41
C LEU A 53 5.58 13.49 -3.34
N THR A 54 5.34 13.16 -2.07
CA THR A 54 5.72 14.00 -0.94
C THR A 54 6.20 13.17 0.25
N GLN A 55 7.11 13.75 1.01
CA GLN A 55 7.51 13.28 2.33
C GLN A 55 7.15 14.35 3.36
N CYS A 56 6.35 13.97 4.34
CA CYS A 56 5.91 14.88 5.40
C CYS A 56 6.76 14.67 6.65
N ILE A 57 7.47 15.72 7.08
CA ILE A 57 8.33 15.77 8.26
C ILE A 57 7.78 16.88 9.17
N SER A 58 7.72 16.65 10.48
CA SER A 58 7.20 17.65 11.42
C SER A 58 8.15 17.78 12.60
N PRO A 59 8.93 18.87 12.70
CA PRO A 59 9.84 19.11 13.83
C PRO A 59 9.12 19.59 15.11
N GLY A 60 7.84 19.97 15.03
CA GLY A 60 7.05 20.37 16.20
C GLY A 60 5.58 20.65 15.88
N ARG A 61 4.76 20.91 16.91
CA ARG A 61 3.29 21.07 16.77
C ARG A 61 2.87 22.32 15.96
N ARG A 62 3.78 23.26 15.71
CA ARG A 62 3.53 24.52 14.98
C ARG A 62 4.36 24.67 13.72
N ASP A 63 5.15 23.68 13.36
CA ASP A 63 6.04 23.75 12.21
C ASP A 63 6.10 22.40 11.48
N GLY A 64 6.21 22.46 10.16
CA GLY A 64 6.18 21.31 9.29
C GLY A 64 7.05 21.51 8.05
N LEU A 65 7.43 20.41 7.44
CA LEU A 65 8.17 20.34 6.20
C LEU A 65 7.53 19.26 5.32
N ILE A 66 6.96 19.65 4.19
CA ILE A 66 6.53 18.73 3.14
C ILE A 66 7.57 18.84 2.04
N GLN A 67 8.48 17.88 2.01
CA GLN A 67 9.48 17.73 0.99
C GLN A 67 8.83 17.10 -0.24
N TYR A 68 8.90 17.77 -1.40
CA TYR A 68 8.48 17.13 -2.63
C TYR A 68 9.52 16.09 -3.05
N VAL A 69 9.06 14.96 -3.58
CA VAL A 69 9.92 13.88 -4.04
C VAL A 69 9.52 13.41 -5.44
N THR A 70 10.47 12.86 -6.16
CA THR A 70 10.20 12.12 -7.39
C THR A 70 9.46 10.81 -7.09
N ALA A 71 8.95 10.15 -8.13
CA ALA A 71 8.24 8.88 -7.99
C ALA A 71 9.08 7.77 -7.34
N ASP A 72 10.40 7.81 -7.54
CA ASP A 72 11.43 6.96 -6.95
C ASP A 72 11.96 7.48 -5.60
N ASP A 73 11.22 8.39 -4.93
CA ASP A 73 11.49 8.88 -3.57
C ASP A 73 12.75 9.75 -3.41
N ARG A 74 13.21 10.43 -4.48
CA ARG A 74 14.31 11.39 -4.37
C ARG A 74 13.79 12.79 -4.10
N ALA A 75 14.33 13.45 -3.07
CA ALA A 75 14.02 14.84 -2.76
C ALA A 75 14.33 15.75 -3.95
N VAL A 76 13.39 16.65 -4.27
CA VAL A 76 13.59 17.73 -5.24
C VAL A 76 13.86 19.06 -4.52
N SER A 77 14.33 20.09 -5.22
CA SER A 77 14.66 21.39 -4.62
C SER A 77 13.46 22.20 -4.09
N ALA A 78 12.24 21.69 -4.27
CA ALA A 78 11.03 22.31 -3.77
C ALA A 78 10.60 21.65 -2.45
N ALA A 79 10.26 22.47 -1.47
CA ALA A 79 9.64 22.03 -0.23
C ALA A 79 8.66 23.09 0.29
N LEU A 80 7.61 22.64 0.95
CA LEU A 80 6.65 23.48 1.64
C LEU A 80 6.99 23.46 3.14
N THR A 81 7.18 24.63 3.75
CA THR A 81 7.61 24.75 5.16
C THR A 81 6.65 25.58 6.01
N GLY A 82 6.84 25.58 7.33
CA GLY A 82 6.11 26.44 8.24
C GLY A 82 4.74 25.89 8.64
N ARG A 83 3.87 26.80 9.09
CA ARG A 83 2.53 26.45 9.60
C ARG A 83 1.64 25.80 8.54
N LEU A 84 1.82 26.15 7.26
CA LEU A 84 1.04 25.56 6.17
C LEU A 84 1.35 24.07 6.01
N ALA A 85 2.63 23.68 6.12
CA ALA A 85 3.02 22.27 6.11
C ALA A 85 2.48 21.52 7.35
N ALA A 86 2.46 22.15 8.52
CA ALA A 86 1.85 21.56 9.72
C ALA A 86 0.33 21.33 9.56
N LEU A 87 -0.39 22.28 8.96
CA LEU A 87 -1.83 22.14 8.66
C LEU A 87 -2.08 21.03 7.64
N CYS A 88 -1.29 20.97 6.56
CA CYS A 88 -1.38 19.88 5.58
C CYS A 88 -1.19 18.51 6.23
N LYS A 89 -0.23 18.37 7.15
CA LYS A 89 -0.02 17.13 7.91
C LYS A 89 -1.25 16.75 8.73
N GLU A 90 -1.85 17.72 9.41
CA GLU A 90 -3.04 17.49 10.23
C GLU A 90 -4.23 17.02 9.37
N ILE A 91 -4.44 17.64 8.21
CA ILE A 91 -5.47 17.23 7.25
C ILE A 91 -5.24 15.79 6.78
N ILE A 92 -4.00 15.43 6.42
CA ILE A 92 -3.65 14.06 6.00
C ILE A 92 -3.96 13.05 7.10
N CYS A 93 -3.56 13.34 8.35
CA CYS A 93 -3.80 12.44 9.48
C CYS A 93 -5.29 12.29 9.81
N LYS A 94 -6.04 13.40 9.85
CA LYS A 94 -7.49 13.36 10.08
C LYS A 94 -8.21 12.64 8.95
N GLY A 95 -7.81 12.88 7.71
CA GLY A 95 -8.36 12.20 6.52
C GLY A 95 -8.12 10.69 6.57
N ALA A 96 -6.91 10.25 6.95
CA ALA A 96 -6.58 8.84 7.11
C ALA A 96 -7.46 8.17 8.20
N ALA A 97 -7.58 8.79 9.37
CA ALA A 97 -8.43 8.28 10.45
C ALA A 97 -9.92 8.24 10.05
N TRP A 98 -10.40 9.31 9.41
CA TRP A 98 -11.78 9.41 8.95
C TRP A 98 -12.11 8.35 7.88
N GLY A 99 -11.21 8.10 6.93
CA GLY A 99 -11.40 7.08 5.89
C GLY A 99 -11.49 5.67 6.45
N VAL A 100 -10.74 5.36 7.51
CA VAL A 100 -10.88 4.08 8.23
C VAL A 100 -12.22 4.00 8.96
N ALA A 101 -12.68 5.10 9.56
CA ALA A 101 -13.97 5.16 10.26
C ALA A 101 -15.18 5.11 9.29
N HIS A 102 -15.01 5.48 8.02
CA HIS A 102 -16.09 5.55 7.01
C HIS A 102 -15.75 4.73 5.75
N PRO A 103 -15.66 3.39 5.85
CA PRO A 103 -15.19 2.52 4.75
C PRO A 103 -16.22 2.34 3.61
N THR A 104 -17.45 2.82 3.77
CA THR A 104 -18.59 2.55 2.89
C THR A 104 -18.75 3.52 1.71
N LEU A 105 -17.78 4.41 1.47
CA LEU A 105 -17.87 5.43 0.43
C LEU A 105 -17.79 4.88 -1.01
N LEU A 106 -17.44 3.60 -1.17
CA LEU A 106 -17.45 2.91 -2.46
C LEU A 106 -18.57 1.85 -2.49
N PRO A 107 -19.37 1.78 -3.55
CA PRO A 107 -20.43 0.79 -3.65
C PRO A 107 -19.82 -0.62 -3.64
N ALA A 108 -20.23 -1.43 -2.66
CA ALA A 108 -19.83 -2.83 -2.56
C ALA A 108 -20.43 -3.62 -3.74
N ARG A 109 -19.62 -3.89 -4.77
CA ARG A 109 -20.02 -4.81 -5.86
C ARG A 109 -19.81 -6.25 -5.43
N ARG A 110 -20.90 -7.01 -5.31
CA ARG A 110 -20.83 -8.47 -5.14
C ARG A 110 -20.27 -9.08 -6.44
N ARG A 111 -19.19 -9.84 -6.34
CA ARG A 111 -18.63 -10.62 -7.46
C ARG A 111 -18.96 -12.09 -7.26
N ARG A 112 -19.17 -12.82 -8.37
CA ARG A 112 -19.36 -14.28 -8.33
C ARG A 112 -18.02 -14.94 -8.04
N LEU A 113 -17.99 -15.79 -7.02
CA LEU A 113 -16.80 -16.58 -6.68
C LEU A 113 -16.66 -17.75 -7.66
N VAL A 114 -15.43 -18.06 -8.04
CA VAL A 114 -15.13 -19.30 -8.74
C VAL A 114 -15.14 -20.41 -7.68
N ARG A 115 -15.84 -21.51 -7.95
CA ARG A 115 -15.84 -22.67 -7.05
C ARG A 115 -14.41 -23.21 -6.98
N GLU A 116 -13.86 -23.30 -5.78
CA GLU A 116 -12.56 -23.91 -5.54
C GLU A 116 -12.61 -25.35 -6.05
N THR A 117 -11.94 -25.63 -7.16
CA THR A 117 -11.58 -27.00 -7.50
C THR A 117 -10.60 -27.41 -6.42
N ALA A 118 -11.04 -28.31 -5.54
CA ALA A 118 -10.27 -28.82 -4.42
C ALA A 118 -8.82 -29.05 -4.85
N VAL A 119 -7.89 -28.31 -4.24
CA VAL A 119 -6.47 -28.62 -4.33
C VAL A 119 -6.31 -29.99 -3.70
N VAL A 120 -6.06 -30.99 -4.54
CA VAL A 120 -5.65 -32.32 -4.10
C VAL A 120 -4.34 -32.13 -3.32
N PRO A 121 -4.26 -32.52 -2.04
CA PRO A 121 -3.01 -32.47 -1.30
C PRO A 121 -2.03 -33.43 -1.98
N GLU A 122 -0.96 -32.89 -2.56
CA GLU A 122 0.13 -33.68 -3.10
C GLU A 122 0.83 -34.36 -1.91
N GLY A 123 0.59 -35.65 -1.78
CA GLY A 123 1.09 -36.47 -0.69
C GLY A 123 2.61 -36.64 -0.75
N ALA A 124 3.25 -36.52 0.41
CA ALA A 124 4.33 -37.44 0.77
C ALA A 124 3.68 -38.81 1.10
N PRO A 125 4.36 -39.98 0.98
CA PRO A 125 5.80 -40.19 1.21
C PRO A 125 6.48 -41.26 0.32
N ALA A 126 7.82 -41.41 0.44
CA ALA A 126 8.57 -42.68 0.63
C ALA A 126 10.05 -42.51 0.24
N GLY A 127 10.96 -43.00 1.10
CA GLY A 127 12.41 -42.86 0.95
C GLY A 127 13.10 -44.02 0.22
N THR A 128 14.45 -43.98 0.17
CA THR A 128 15.42 -45.09 0.36
C THR A 128 16.74 -44.81 -0.41
N THR A 129 17.82 -44.76 0.37
CA THR A 129 19.26 -45.01 0.12
C THR A 129 19.85 -44.95 -1.30
N ALA A 130 21.00 -44.27 -1.41
CA ALA A 130 22.30 -44.92 -1.65
C ALA A 130 23.40 -44.10 -0.98
#